data_AF-A0A2V9KRU6-F1
#
_entry.id   AF-A0A2V9KRU6-F1
#
_cell.length_a   1.000
_cell.length_b   1.000
_cell.length_c   1.000
_cell.angle_alpha   90.00
_cell.angle_beta   90.00
_cell.angle_gamma   90.00
#
_symmetry.space_group_name_H-M   'P 1'
#
loop_
_entity.id
_entity.type
_entity.pdbx_description
1 polymer ?
#
loop_
_entity_poly.entity_id
_entity_poly.type
_entity_poly.pdbx_seq_one_letter_code
_entity_poly.pdbx_strand_id
1 'polypeptide(L)'
;MLSAPPANPAEVLEQAVVFYQGQLPRHSEALRYLEQRGVHDPALIQELRIGYAPGGKLRQHLMAQGYSLKLLQHIGLVNSRGHDAFYRRVVFPCCQDGRVLNLYGRNLSAAFPHRFLPGSRGGLFAWKSVRSSP
;
A
#
# COMPACT_ATOMS: atom_id res chain seq x y z
N MET A 1 -6.71 10.11 30.96
CA MET A 1 -6.89 10.06 29.50
C MET A 1 -5.54 10.38 28.85
N LEU A 2 -4.76 9.35 28.51
CA LEU A 2 -3.50 9.54 27.78
C LEU A 2 -3.86 9.68 26.29
N SER A 3 -3.76 10.89 25.75
CA SER A 3 -3.90 11.12 24.31
C SER A 3 -2.73 10.43 23.61
N ALA A 4 -3.01 9.55 22.64
CA ALA A 4 -1.96 8.98 21.80
C ALA A 4 -1.19 10.12 21.11
N PRO A 5 0.14 10.06 21.01
CA PRO A 5 0.91 11.07 20.28
C PRO A 5 0.37 11.18 18.84
N PRO A 6 0.45 12.36 18.19
CA PRO A 6 0.02 12.50 16.81
C PRO A 6 0.81 11.52 15.95
N ALA A 7 0.14 10.47 15.46
CA ALA A 7 0.80 9.43 14.70
C ALA A 7 1.44 10.02 13.44
N ASN A 8 2.71 9.73 13.23
CA ASN A 8 3.46 10.19 12.07
C ASN A 8 2.87 9.55 10.80
N PRO A 9 2.55 10.32 9.74
CA PRO A 9 2.04 9.77 8.49
C PRO A 9 2.84 8.60 7.92
N ALA A 10 4.17 8.63 8.06
CA ALA A 10 5.03 7.53 7.61
C ALA A 10 4.78 6.22 8.37
N GLU A 11 4.50 6.29 9.68
CA GLU A 11 4.18 5.11 10.49
C GLU A 11 2.83 4.51 10.09
N VAL A 12 1.84 5.35 9.80
CA VAL A 12 0.52 4.88 9.35
C VAL A 12 0.61 4.23 7.96
N LEU A 13 1.40 4.82 7.06
CA LEU A 13 1.68 4.22 5.75
C LEU A 13 2.39 2.86 5.90
N GLU A 14 3.35 2.77 6.82
CA GLU A 14 4.05 1.52 7.13
C GLU A 14 3.08 0.42 7.61
N GLN A 15 2.14 0.74 8.51
CA GLN A 15 1.09 -0.20 8.93
C GLN A 15 0.18 -0.62 7.77
N ALA A 16 -0.13 0.30 6.85
CA ALA A 16 -0.90 -0.04 5.65
C ALA A 16 -0.13 -0.98 4.71
N VAL A 17 1.20 -0.82 4.57
CA VAL A 17 2.04 -1.76 3.80
C VAL A 17 2.00 -3.14 4.41
N VAL A 18 2.25 -3.26 5.72
CA VAL A 18 2.20 -4.55 6.44
C VAL A 18 0.85 -5.22 6.24
N PHE A 19 -0.24 -4.46 6.39
CA PHE A 19 -1.58 -4.96 6.16
C PHE A 19 -1.77 -5.51 4.74
N TYR A 20 -1.42 -4.72 3.71
CA TYR A 20 -1.60 -5.13 2.31
C TYR A 20 -0.68 -6.28 1.90
N GLN A 21 0.56 -6.32 2.37
CA GLN A 21 1.47 -7.45 2.14
C GLN A 21 0.87 -8.75 2.69
N GLY A 22 0.30 -8.71 3.90
CA GLY A 22 -0.40 -9.86 4.49
C GLY A 22 -1.69 -10.28 3.78
N GLN A 23 -2.30 -9.41 2.97
CA GLN A 23 -3.45 -9.77 2.13
C GLN A 23 -3.04 -10.52 0.86
N LEU A 24 -1.89 -10.21 0.26
CA LEU A 24 -1.50 -10.73 -1.06
C LEU A 24 -1.58 -12.26 -1.18
N PRO A 25 -1.01 -13.08 -0.28
CA PRO A 25 -1.05 -14.54 -0.40
C PRO A 25 -2.47 -15.13 -0.28
N ARG A 26 -3.45 -14.34 0.19
CA ARG A 26 -4.84 -14.77 0.37
C ARG A 26 -5.71 -14.52 -0.87
N HIS A 27 -5.17 -13.90 -1.91
CA HIS A 27 -5.93 -13.43 -3.08
C HIS A 27 -5.28 -13.91 -4.38
N SER A 28 -5.69 -15.10 -4.84
CA SER A 28 -5.13 -15.77 -6.01
C SER A 28 -5.23 -14.92 -7.30
N GLU A 29 -6.23 -14.05 -7.41
CA GLU A 29 -6.40 -13.15 -8.54
C GLU A 29 -5.31 -12.10 -8.65
N ALA A 30 -4.77 -11.65 -7.52
CA ALA A 30 -3.66 -10.68 -7.49
C ALA A 30 -2.33 -11.37 -7.79
N LEU A 31 -2.12 -12.58 -7.30
CA LEU A 31 -0.95 -13.40 -7.62
C LEU A 31 -0.91 -13.72 -9.12
N ARG A 32 -2.04 -14.17 -9.69
CA ARG A 32 -2.16 -14.43 -11.13
C ARG A 32 -1.90 -13.18 -11.97
N TYR A 33 -2.39 -12.02 -11.51
CA TYR A 33 -2.12 -10.76 -12.18
C TYR A 33 -0.62 -10.42 -12.18
N LEU A 34 0.07 -10.58 -11.05
CA LEU A 34 1.51 -10.36 -10.96
C LEU A 34 2.28 -11.31 -11.88
N GLU A 35 1.92 -12.59 -11.88
CA GLU A 35 2.50 -13.63 -12.73
C GLU A 35 2.35 -13.29 -14.22
N GLN A 36 1.14 -12.92 -14.66
CA GLN A 36 0.87 -12.44 -16.03
C GLN A 36 1.69 -11.19 -16.42
N ARG A 37 2.19 -10.45 -15.43
CA ARG A 37 3.04 -9.27 -15.60
C ARG A 37 4.53 -9.58 -15.43
N GLY A 38 4.90 -10.85 -15.32
CA GLY A 38 6.28 -11.31 -15.17
C GLY A 38 6.82 -11.23 -13.74
N VAL A 39 5.99 -10.88 -12.75
CA VAL A 39 6.39 -10.75 -11.35
C VAL A 39 5.90 -11.98 -10.58
N HIS A 40 6.78 -12.95 -10.35
CA HIS A 40 6.39 -14.23 -9.75
C HIS A 40 7.40 -14.75 -8.73
N ASP A 41 8.60 -14.18 -8.64
CA ASP A 41 9.58 -14.52 -7.62
C ASP A 41 9.09 -14.09 -6.22
N PRO A 42 8.86 -15.03 -5.28
CA PRO A 42 8.44 -14.71 -3.93
C PRO A 42 9.45 -13.85 -3.15
N ALA A 43 10.76 -14.02 -3.40
CA ALA A 43 11.79 -13.23 -2.73
C ALA A 43 11.71 -11.77 -3.16
N LEU A 44 11.57 -11.51 -4.47
CA LEU A 44 11.35 -10.18 -5.02
C LEU A 44 10.06 -9.54 -4.50
N ILE A 45 8.94 -10.29 -4.49
CA ILE A 45 7.65 -9.81 -3.97
C ILE A 45 7.77 -9.39 -2.50
N GLN A 46 8.50 -10.17 -1.71
CA GLN A 46 8.76 -9.90 -0.29
C GLN A 46 9.68 -8.69 -0.09
N GLU A 47 10.80 -8.62 -0.81
CA GLU A 47 11.78 -7.52 -0.75
C GLU A 47 11.12 -6.18 -1.14
N LEU A 48 10.36 -6.19 -2.23
CA LEU A 48 9.63 -5.02 -2.73
C LEU A 48 8.36 -4.71 -1.92
N ARG A 49 8.04 -5.57 -0.94
CA ARG A 49 6.89 -5.43 -0.02
C ARG A 49 5.57 -5.24 -0.78
N ILE A 50 5.42 -5.97 -1.88
CA ILE A 50 4.22 -5.89 -2.73
C ILE A 50 3.05 -6.46 -1.95
N GLY A 51 1.92 -5.74 -1.99
CA GLY A 51 0.71 -6.11 -1.27
C GLY A 51 -0.53 -6.13 -2.16
N TYR A 52 -1.67 -6.48 -1.56
CA TYR A 52 -2.96 -6.41 -2.22
C TYR A 52 -4.00 -5.67 -1.37
N ALA A 53 -4.73 -4.75 -2.01
CA ALA A 53 -5.85 -4.05 -1.43
C ALA A 53 -7.17 -4.67 -1.96
N PRO A 54 -7.81 -5.58 -1.22
CA PRO A 54 -9.15 -6.07 -1.56
C PRO A 54 -10.21 -4.97 -1.38
N GLY A 55 -9.91 -3.98 -0.53
CA GLY A 55 -10.78 -2.88 -0.13
C GLY A 55 -11.84 -3.27 0.91
N GLY A 56 -12.35 -2.27 1.63
CA GLY A 56 -13.34 -2.44 2.70
C GLY A 56 -12.81 -2.98 4.02
N LYS A 57 -11.48 -3.11 4.20
CA LYS A 57 -10.87 -3.73 5.38
C LYS A 57 -9.80 -2.88 6.05
N LEU A 58 -9.08 -2.04 5.29
CA LEU A 58 -7.96 -1.26 5.82
C LEU A 58 -8.43 -0.28 6.89
N ARG A 59 -9.51 0.48 6.61
CA ARG A 59 -10.04 1.46 7.56
C ARG A 59 -10.30 0.86 8.94
N GLN A 60 -11.05 -0.24 8.99
CA GLN A 60 -11.38 -0.90 10.25
C GLN A 60 -10.13 -1.41 10.96
N HIS A 61 -9.19 -1.99 10.21
CA HIS A 61 -7.94 -2.49 10.75
C HIS A 61 -7.10 -1.36 11.39
N LEU A 62 -6.91 -0.24 10.71
CA LEU A 62 -6.12 0.89 11.22
C LEU A 62 -6.84 1.63 12.36
N MET A 63 -8.17 1.76 12.30
CA MET A 63 -8.94 2.35 13.41
C MET A 63 -8.89 1.48 14.66
N ALA A 64 -8.87 0.15 14.53
CA ALA A 64 -8.69 -0.76 15.67
C ALA A 64 -7.31 -0.62 16.34
N GLN A 65 -6.32 -0.07 15.64
CA GLN A 65 -5.00 0.28 16.18
C GLN A 65 -4.95 1.69 16.80
N GLY A 66 -6.07 2.41 16.83
CA GLY A 66 -6.17 3.74 17.45
C GLY A 66 -5.97 4.91 16.48
N TYR A 67 -5.77 4.68 15.18
CA TYR A 67 -5.66 5.77 14.21
C TYR A 67 -7.02 6.42 13.92
N SER A 68 -7.09 7.75 14.02
CA SER A 68 -8.33 8.48 13.76
C SER A 68 -8.72 8.49 12.28
N LEU A 69 -10.03 8.45 11.99
CA LEU A 69 -10.55 8.57 10.62
C LEU A 69 -10.04 9.83 9.91
N LYS A 70 -9.96 10.96 10.63
CA LYS A 70 -9.46 12.23 10.09
C LYS A 70 -8.01 12.12 9.62
N LEU A 71 -7.15 11.45 10.38
CA LEU A 71 -5.76 11.19 9.98
C LEU A 71 -5.70 10.28 8.74
N LEU A 72 -6.48 9.20 8.73
CA LEU A 72 -6.52 8.27 7.58
C LEU A 72 -7.01 8.96 6.29
N GLN A 73 -7.95 9.90 6.41
CA GLN A 73 -8.42 10.73 5.31
C GLN A 73 -7.39 11.77 4.87
N HIS A 74 -6.68 12.38 5.81
CA HIS A 74 -5.60 13.34 5.51
C HIS A 74 -4.46 12.68 4.73
N ILE A 75 -4.05 11.47 5.11
CA ILE A 75 -3.05 10.66 4.39
C ILE A 75 -3.62 10.13 3.05
N GLY A 76 -4.95 10.00 2.96
CA GLY A 76 -5.66 9.53 1.78
C GLY A 76 -5.79 8.00 1.68
N LEU A 77 -5.48 7.26 2.76
CA LEU A 77 -5.78 5.82 2.87
C LEU A 77 -7.29 5.55 2.91
N VAL A 78 -8.07 6.54 3.36
CA VAL A 78 -9.53 6.54 3.36
C VAL A 78 -10.02 7.77 2.58
N ASN A 79 -11.03 7.60 1.73
CA ASN A 79 -11.57 8.69 0.92
C ASN A 79 -12.56 9.59 1.71
N SER A 80 -13.03 10.67 1.08
CA SER A 80 -13.98 11.61 1.68
C SER A 80 -15.32 10.98 2.07
N ARG A 81 -15.71 9.86 1.44
CA ARG A 81 -16.91 9.09 1.79
C ARG A 81 -16.67 8.07 2.92
N GLY A 82 -15.46 7.98 3.45
CA GLY A 82 -15.11 7.06 4.54
C GLY A 82 -14.82 5.63 4.10
N HIS A 83 -14.55 5.38 2.81
CA HIS A 83 -14.15 4.05 2.32
C HIS A 83 -12.65 3.97 2.05
N ASP A 84 -12.08 2.76 2.09
CA ASP A 84 -10.70 2.51 1.66
C ASP A 84 -10.44 3.14 0.29
N ALA A 85 -9.30 3.82 0.13
CA ALA A 85 -8.94 4.49 -1.11
C ALA A 85 -8.51 3.52 -2.23
N PHE A 86 -8.05 2.33 -1.85
CA PHE A 86 -7.72 1.24 -2.76
C PHE A 86 -8.74 0.11 -2.68
N TYR A 87 -9.14 -0.38 -3.85
CA TYR A 87 -10.05 -1.50 -4.04
C TYR A 87 -9.60 -2.27 -5.28
N ARG A 88 -9.43 -3.59 -5.15
CA ARG A 88 -8.92 -4.50 -6.19
C ARG A 88 -7.63 -4.01 -6.84
N ARG A 89 -6.64 -3.66 -6.01
CA ARG A 89 -5.34 -3.15 -6.47
C ARG A 89 -4.17 -3.93 -5.88
N VAL A 90 -3.20 -4.26 -6.72
CA VAL A 90 -1.84 -4.55 -6.24
C VAL A 90 -1.23 -3.25 -5.75
N VAL A 91 -0.61 -3.27 -4.58
CA VAL A 91 -0.05 -2.10 -3.92
C VAL A 91 1.47 -2.20 -3.87
N PHE A 92 2.14 -1.13 -4.24
CA PHE A 92 3.58 -0.98 -4.26
C PHE A 92 3.97 0.19 -3.35
N PRO A 93 4.80 -0.01 -2.30
CA PRO A 93 5.25 1.06 -1.43
C PRO A 93 6.26 2.00 -2.11
N CYS A 94 5.99 3.30 -2.16
CA CYS A 94 6.98 4.28 -2.63
C CYS A 94 7.91 4.65 -1.47
N CYS A 95 9.12 4.11 -1.46
CA CYS A 95 10.09 4.32 -0.39
C CYS A 95 11.19 5.32 -0.76
N GLN A 96 11.66 6.09 0.22
CA GLN A 96 12.89 6.88 0.16
C GLN A 96 13.67 6.67 1.45
N ASP A 97 14.96 6.33 1.34
CA ASP A 97 15.86 6.07 2.48
C ASP A 97 15.25 5.10 3.53
N GLY A 98 14.62 4.03 3.03
CA GLY A 98 14.00 2.98 3.86
C GLY A 98 12.64 3.35 4.46
N ARG A 99 12.12 4.56 4.22
CA ARG A 99 10.82 5.03 4.74
C ARG A 99 9.76 5.08 3.65
N VAL A 100 8.56 4.61 3.96
CA VAL A 100 7.40 4.69 3.05
C VAL A 100 6.88 6.13 3.04
N LEU A 101 6.88 6.75 1.85
CA LEU A 101 6.38 8.12 1.65
C LEU A 101 5.01 8.15 0.97
N ASN A 102 4.68 7.13 0.17
CA ASN A 102 3.41 7.02 -0.54
C ASN A 102 3.14 5.56 -0.91
N LEU A 103 1.95 5.27 -1.42
CA LEU A 103 1.58 3.98 -1.99
C LEU A 103 1.07 4.16 -3.42
N TYR A 104 1.51 3.27 -4.31
CA TYR A 104 0.99 3.14 -5.65
C TYR A 104 0.11 1.89 -5.78
N GLY A 105 -1.13 2.07 -6.22
CA GLY A 105 -2.09 0.98 -6.41
C GLY A 105 -2.42 0.74 -7.88
N ARG A 106 -2.06 -0.42 -8.42
CA ARG A 106 -2.39 -0.87 -9.79
C ARG A 106 -3.64 -1.73 -9.78
N ASN A 107 -4.68 -1.34 -10.51
CA ASN A 107 -5.91 -2.13 -10.62
C ASN A 107 -5.67 -3.38 -11.46
N LEU A 108 -6.36 -4.48 -11.11
CA LEU A 108 -6.29 -5.73 -11.87
C LEU A 108 -6.99 -5.61 -13.24
N SER A 109 -7.91 -4.66 -13.40
CA SER A 109 -8.63 -4.37 -14.64
C SER A 109 -8.09 -3.13 -15.35
N ALA A 110 -8.46 -2.98 -16.63
CA ALA A 110 -8.09 -1.83 -17.45
C ALA A 110 -8.84 -0.54 -17.07
N ALA A 111 -9.99 -0.64 -16.38
CA ALA A 111 -10.75 0.52 -15.93
C ALA A 111 -10.08 1.16 -14.71
N PHE A 112 -9.62 2.42 -14.86
CA PHE A 112 -8.87 3.18 -13.85
C PHE A 112 -7.58 2.47 -13.39
N PRO A 113 -6.59 2.35 -14.29
CA PRO A 113 -5.51 1.37 -14.18
C PRO A 113 -4.62 1.60 -12.96
N HIS A 114 -4.45 2.84 -12.49
CA HIS A 114 -3.56 3.13 -11.38
C HIS A 114 -4.03 4.30 -10.51
N ARG A 115 -3.54 4.35 -9.27
CA ARG A 115 -3.80 5.42 -8.31
C ARG A 115 -2.60 5.56 -7.37
N PHE A 116 -2.15 6.79 -7.14
CA PHE A 116 -1.30 7.14 -5.99
C PHE A 116 -2.17 7.71 -4.86
N LEU A 117 -1.69 7.63 -3.61
CA LEU A 117 -2.28 8.45 -2.55
C LEU A 117 -1.92 9.93 -2.75
N PRO A 118 -2.70 10.87 -2.20
CA PRO A 118 -2.33 12.28 -2.16
C PRO A 118 -0.94 12.48 -1.53
N GLY A 119 -0.22 13.51 -1.96
CA GLY A 119 1.10 13.86 -1.41
C GLY A 119 2.26 13.60 -2.37
N SER A 120 3.49 13.72 -1.86
CA SER A 120 4.71 13.49 -2.65
C SER A 120 4.73 12.06 -3.18
N ARG A 121 5.07 11.88 -4.46
CA ARG A 121 5.15 10.56 -5.09
C ARG A 121 6.38 9.76 -4.65
N GLY A 122 7.33 10.40 -3.95
CA GLY A 122 8.68 9.85 -3.73
C GLY A 122 9.49 9.78 -5.05
N GLY A 123 10.70 9.23 -4.98
CA GLY A 123 11.48 8.88 -6.18
C GLY A 123 10.90 7.68 -6.94
N LEU A 124 11.38 7.42 -8.16
CA LEU A 124 11.04 6.20 -8.91
C LEU A 124 11.32 4.95 -8.05
N PHE A 125 10.31 4.08 -7.96
CA PHE A 125 10.30 2.87 -7.13
C PHE A 125 11.59 2.05 -7.28
N ALA A 126 12.24 1.75 -6.15
CA ALA A 126 13.30 0.74 -6.01
C ALA A 126 14.46 0.79 -7.03
N TRP A 127 14.85 1.96 -7.57
CA TRP A 127 15.96 2.08 -8.54
C TRP A 127 17.27 1.43 -8.07
N LYS A 128 17.54 1.45 -6.75
CA LYS A 128 18.72 0.81 -6.17
C LYS A 128 18.63 -0.73 -6.15
N SER A 129 17.44 -1.32 -5.98
CA SER A 129 17.25 -2.78 -5.99
C SER A 129 17.22 -3.37 -7.40
N VAL A 130 16.82 -2.59 -8.41
CA VAL A 130 16.83 -3.05 -9.83
C VAL A 130 18.24 -3.14 -10.39
N ARG A 131 19.22 -2.41 -9.85
CA ARG A 131 20.63 -2.46 -10.28
C ARG A 131 21.37 -3.75 -9.90
N SER A 132 20.84 -4.53 -8.96
CA SER A 132 21.46 -5.77 -8.47
C SER A 132 20.93 -7.04 -9.14
N SER A 133 19.96 -6.94 -10.05
CA SER A 133 19.54 -8.07 -10.88
C SER A 133 20.39 -8.12 -12.16
N PRO A 134 21.08 -9.23 -12.45
CA PRO A 134 21.90 -9.39 -13.65
C PRO A 134 21.07 -9.34 -14.95
#